data_AF-A0AA41VQI6-F1
#
_entry.id   AF-A0AA41VQI6-F1
#
_cell.length_a   1.000
_cell.length_b   1.000
_cell.length_c   1.000
_cell.angle_alpha   90.00
_cell.angle_beta   90.00
_cell.angle_gamma   90.00
#
_symmetry.space_group_name_H-M   'P 1'
#
loop_
_entity.id
_entity.type
_entity.pdbx_description
1 polymer ?
#
loop_
_entity_poly.entity_id
_entity_poly.type
_entity_poly.pdbx_seq_one_letter_code
_entity_poly.pdbx_strand_id
1 'polypeptide(L)'
;MDNNNWSPGDATDWRRQLQPSSRQRIITMITETLKRHLLISDPEGLIELNKVATRFEGNVLSSATSQSDYLRIISSKMLVMEPNGVPNSSPLSTVSVKPLSYSLPD
;
A
#
# COMPACT_ATOMS: atom_id res chain seq x y z
N MET A 1 -3.82 4.09 46.67
CA MET A 1 -2.49 4.42 46.10
C MET A 1 -2.31 3.55 44.88
N ASP A 2 -2.89 4.06 43.82
CA ASP A 2 -2.99 3.59 42.45
C ASP A 2 -1.63 3.86 41.78
N ASN A 3 -0.66 2.98 42.03
CA ASN A 3 0.67 3.11 41.47
C ASN A 3 0.74 2.47 40.07
N ASN A 4 -0.07 3.01 39.16
CA ASN A 4 -0.02 2.70 37.73
C ASN A 4 1.17 3.43 37.10
N ASN A 5 2.39 2.99 37.43
CA ASN A 5 3.58 3.34 36.68
C ASN A 5 3.60 2.52 35.37
N TRP A 6 2.68 2.84 34.45
CA TRP A 6 2.84 2.50 33.04
C TRP A 6 3.81 3.53 32.46
N SER A 7 5.10 3.20 32.45
CA SER A 7 6.05 3.97 31.65
C SER A 7 5.63 3.85 30.19
N PRO A 8 5.44 4.94 29.43
CA PRO A 8 5.26 4.90 27.99
C PRO A 8 6.60 4.61 27.29
N GLY A 9 7.21 3.48 27.65
CA GLY A 9 8.56 3.06 27.24
C GLY A 9 8.62 1.62 26.73
N ASP A 10 7.51 0.88 26.75
CA ASP A 10 7.41 -0.45 26.15
C ASP A 10 7.19 -0.41 24.62
N ALA A 11 6.95 0.78 24.06
CA ALA A 11 7.13 1.06 22.63
C ALA A 11 8.63 1.19 22.30
N THR A 12 9.42 0.15 22.62
CA THR A 12 10.74 -0.02 22.02
C THR A 12 10.52 -0.03 20.53
N ASP A 13 10.80 1.09 19.87
CA ASP A 13 10.44 1.41 18.49
C ASP A 13 10.70 0.17 17.61
N TRP A 14 9.65 -0.64 17.41
CA TRP A 14 9.78 -1.98 16.83
C TRP A 14 10.25 -1.88 15.38
N ARG A 15 10.08 -0.70 14.78
CA ARG A 15 10.62 -0.31 13.47
C ARG A 15 12.15 -0.22 13.50
N ARG A 16 12.75 0.20 14.63
CA ARG A 16 14.21 0.15 14.84
C ARG A 16 14.73 -1.26 15.10
N GLN A 17 13.88 -2.16 15.60
CA GLN A 17 14.22 -3.58 15.80
C GLN A 17 14.09 -4.41 14.52
N LEU A 18 13.35 -3.92 13.52
CA LEU A 18 13.28 -4.58 12.22
C LEU A 18 14.61 -4.47 11.48
N GLN A 19 15.29 -5.60 11.33
CA GLN A 19 16.49 -5.66 10.51
C GLN A 19 16.16 -5.28 9.05
N PRO A 20 17.03 -4.50 8.38
CA PRO A 20 16.84 -4.14 6.97
C PRO A 20 16.73 -5.39 6.08
N SER A 21 17.47 -6.46 6.40
CA SER A 21 17.39 -7.75 5.72
C SER A 21 16.00 -8.39 5.81
N SER A 22 15.32 -8.29 6.95
CA SER A 22 13.96 -8.82 7.15
C SER A 22 12.94 -8.04 6.31
N ARG A 23 13.05 -6.71 6.29
CA ARG A 23 12.20 -5.84 5.45
C ARG A 23 12.39 -6.16 3.98
N GLN A 24 13.63 -6.33 3.55
CA GLN A 24 13.94 -6.66 2.16
C GLN A 24 13.39 -8.03 1.77
N ARG A 25 13.46 -9.02 2.67
CA ARG A 25 12.85 -10.34 2.43
C ARG A 25 11.33 -10.23 2.24
N ILE A 26 10.66 -9.38 3.02
CA ILE A 26 9.22 -9.12 2.87
C ILE A 26 8.93 -8.48 1.51
N ILE A 27 9.67 -7.43 1.12
CA ILE A 27 9.52 -6.80 -0.19
C ILE A 27 9.73 -7.80 -1.33
N THR A 28 10.76 -8.66 -1.22
CA THR A 28 11.02 -9.72 -2.20
C THR A 28 9.85 -10.73 -2.25
N MET A 29 9.34 -11.16 -1.10
CA MET A 29 8.18 -12.07 -1.05
C MET A 29 6.93 -11.46 -1.68
N ILE A 30 6.67 -10.17 -1.44
CA ILE A 30 5.56 -9.43 -2.06
C ILE A 30 5.75 -9.41 -3.58
N THR A 31 6.94 -8.99 -4.04
CA THR A 31 7.29 -8.88 -5.46
C THR A 31 7.14 -10.23 -6.17
N GLU A 32 7.64 -11.31 -5.58
CA GLU A 32 7.54 -12.67 -6.13
C GLU A 32 6.09 -13.18 -6.18
N THR A 33 5.26 -12.81 -5.20
CA THR A 33 3.85 -13.17 -5.18
C THR A 33 3.09 -12.44 -6.29
N LEU A 34 3.31 -11.13 -6.42
CA LEU A 34 2.75 -10.33 -7.51
C LEU A 34 3.18 -10.83 -8.87
N LYS A 35 4.47 -11.19 -9.04
CA LYS A 35 5.02 -11.74 -10.28
C LYS A 35 4.27 -12.99 -10.72
N ARG A 36 4.03 -13.92 -9.79
CA ARG A 36 3.27 -15.15 -10.05
C ARG A 36 1.79 -14.89 -10.33
N HIS A 37 1.17 -13.96 -9.61
CA HIS A 37 -0.26 -13.67 -9.74
C HIS A 37 -0.58 -12.91 -11.03
N LEU A 38 0.26 -11.95 -11.41
CA LEU A 38 0.06 -11.09 -12.58
C LEU A 38 0.74 -11.65 -13.84
N LEU A 39 1.44 -12.79 -13.73
CA LEU A 39 2.22 -13.43 -14.81
C LEU A 39 3.21 -12.47 -15.48
N ILE A 40 3.66 -11.44 -14.75
CA ILE A 40 4.59 -10.44 -15.25
C ILE A 40 5.98 -11.08 -15.31
N SER A 41 6.52 -11.18 -16.52
CA SER A 41 7.89 -11.67 -16.75
C SER A 41 8.81 -10.60 -17.32
N ASP A 42 8.25 -9.48 -17.75
CA ASP A 42 8.98 -8.37 -18.34
C ASP A 42 9.75 -7.55 -17.29
N PRO A 43 10.97 -7.09 -17.62
CA PRO A 43 11.81 -6.34 -16.69
C PRO A 43 11.16 -5.02 -16.24
N GLU A 44 10.42 -4.35 -17.13
CA GLU A 44 9.68 -3.12 -16.80
C GLU A 44 8.59 -3.38 -15.75
N GLY A 45 7.84 -4.48 -15.92
CA GLY A 45 6.82 -4.88 -14.96
C GLY A 45 7.43 -5.26 -13.62
N LEU A 46 8.59 -5.94 -13.59
CA LEU A 46 9.28 -6.26 -12.35
C LEU A 46 9.73 -5.01 -11.57
N ILE A 47 10.16 -3.96 -12.28
CA ILE A 47 10.52 -2.67 -11.66
C ILE A 47 9.28 -2.04 -11.01
N GLU A 48 8.14 -2.03 -11.70
CA GLU A 48 6.88 -1.53 -11.15
C GLU A 48 6.40 -2.35 -9.95
N LEU A 49 6.50 -3.68 -10.01
CA LEU A 49 6.18 -4.56 -8.89
C LEU A 49 7.04 -4.27 -7.65
N ASN A 50 8.33 -4.01 -7.84
CA ASN A 50 9.22 -3.66 -6.74
C ASN A 50 8.86 -2.30 -6.11
N LYS A 51 8.52 -1.29 -6.93
CA LYS A 51 8.02 0.00 -6.44
C LYS A 51 6.73 -0.17 -5.64
N VAL A 52 5.80 -0.97 -6.14
CA VAL A 52 4.54 -1.27 -5.45
C VAL A 52 4.81 -2.00 -4.13
N ALA A 53 5.66 -3.03 -4.12
CA ALA A 53 6.02 -3.79 -2.93
C ALA A 53 6.69 -2.91 -1.86
N THR A 54 7.59 -2.03 -2.27
CA THR A 54 8.29 -1.09 -1.37
C THR A 54 7.33 -0.05 -0.78
N ARG A 55 6.45 0.53 -1.61
CA ARG A 55 5.42 1.46 -1.12
C ARG A 55 4.44 0.78 -0.17
N PHE A 56 4.02 -0.43 -0.52
CA PHE A 56 3.11 -1.22 0.29
C PHE A 56 3.72 -1.50 1.67
N GLU A 57 4.96 -1.99 1.72
CA GLU A 57 5.68 -2.25 2.98
C GLU A 57 5.83 -0.98 3.82
N GLY A 58 6.21 0.14 3.20
CA GLY A 58 6.37 1.42 3.89
C GLY A 58 5.06 1.94 4.50
N ASN A 59 3.94 1.78 3.81
CA ASN A 59 2.62 2.15 4.32
C ASN A 59 2.23 1.28 5.53
N VAL A 60 2.48 -0.03 5.47
CA VAL A 60 2.20 -0.93 6.60
C VAL A 60 3.11 -0.64 7.78
N LEU A 61 4.39 -0.33 7.53
CA LEU A 61 5.34 0.07 8.57
C LEU A 61 4.88 1.33 9.32
N SER A 62 4.35 2.30 8.58
CA SER A 62 3.79 3.54 9.14
C SER A 62 2.50 3.30 9.92
N SER A 63 1.60 2.46 9.38
CA SER A 63 0.29 2.19 9.99
C SER A 63 0.33 1.21 11.16
N ALA A 64 1.29 0.29 11.22
CA ALA A 64 1.35 -0.70 12.28
C ALA A 64 1.79 -0.08 13.61
N THR A 65 1.24 -0.60 14.70
CA THR A 65 1.55 -0.18 16.08
C THR A 65 2.53 -1.14 16.75
N SER A 66 2.67 -2.38 16.24
CA SER A 66 3.55 -3.42 16.74
C SER A 66 4.18 -4.24 15.61
N GLN A 67 5.28 -4.95 15.89
CA GLN A 67 5.90 -5.88 14.92
C GLN A 67 4.91 -6.98 14.50
N SER A 68 4.11 -7.47 15.45
CA SER A 68 3.10 -8.50 15.20
C SER A 68 1.99 -7.98 14.28
N ASP A 69 1.52 -6.75 14.49
CA ASP A 69 0.55 -6.10 13.59
C ASP A 69 1.12 -5.91 12.20
N TYR A 70 2.36 -5.44 12.11
CA TYR A 70 3.05 -5.29 10.83
C TYR A 70 3.09 -6.62 10.06
N LEU A 71 3.56 -7.71 10.67
CA LEU A 71 3.61 -9.02 10.03
C LEU A 71 2.21 -9.54 9.67
N ARG A 72 1.22 -9.35 10.54
CA ARG A 72 -0.16 -9.77 10.31
C ARG A 72 -0.79 -9.04 9.14
N ILE A 73 -0.59 -7.73 9.03
CA ILE A 73 -1.09 -6.92 7.91
C ILE A 73 -0.38 -7.31 6.61
N ILE A 74 0.94 -7.50 6.63
CA ILE A 74 1.71 -8.00 5.47
C ILE A 74 1.13 -9.34 5.01
N SER A 75 1.02 -10.33 5.89
CA SER A 75 0.49 -11.66 5.54
C SER A 75 -0.95 -11.61 5.04
N SER A 76 -1.80 -10.78 5.67
CA SER A 76 -3.20 -10.63 5.26
C SER A 76 -3.35 -9.98 3.90
N LYS A 77 -2.51 -8.99 3.56
CA LYS A 77 -2.54 -8.28 2.28
C LYS A 77 -1.79 -9.02 1.18
N MET A 78 -0.78 -9.82 1.50
CA MET A 78 -0.12 -10.73 0.55
C MET A 78 -1.12 -11.70 -0.11
N LEU A 79 -2.18 -12.09 0.61
CA LEU A 79 -3.21 -12.99 0.08
C LEU A 79 -4.24 -12.27 -0.83
N VAL A 80 -4.38 -10.95 -0.70
CA VAL A 80 -5.44 -10.14 -1.34
C VAL A 80 -4.83 -9.04 -2.22
N MET A 81 -3.61 -9.23 -2.71
CA MET A 81 -2.92 -8.24 -3.53
C MET A 81 -3.49 -8.22 -4.95
N GLU A 82 -4.77 -7.87 -5.07
CA GLU A 82 -5.30 -7.21 -6.24
C GLU A 82 -4.59 -5.84 -6.37
N PRO A 83 -4.22 -5.42 -7.58
CA PRO A 83 -3.67 -4.10 -7.79
C PRO A 83 -4.79 -3.09 -7.54
N ASN A 84 -4.93 -2.63 -6.29
CA ASN A 84 -5.79 -1.50 -5.98
C ASN A 84 -5.21 -0.26 -6.68
N GLY A 85 -5.61 -0.10 -7.93
CA GLY A 85 -5.57 1.17 -8.62
C GLY A 85 -6.27 2.20 -7.76
N VAL A 86 -5.63 3.37 -7.73
CA VAL A 86 -6.13 4.67 -7.30
C VAL A 86 -6.44 4.84 -5.80
N PRO A 87 -5.84 5.85 -5.13
CA PRO A 87 -6.51 6.47 -3.99
C PRO A 87 -7.78 7.13 -4.54
N ASN A 88 -8.91 6.62 -4.07
CA ASN A 88 -10.20 7.24 -4.20
C ASN A 88 -10.17 8.68 -3.68
N SER A 89 -10.14 9.66 -4.60
CA SER A 89 -10.94 10.89 -4.52
C SER A 89 -10.69 11.75 -5.77
N SER A 90 -11.43 11.46 -6.84
CA SER A 90 -11.91 12.52 -7.73
C SER A 90 -13.43 12.36 -7.82
N PRO A 91 -14.22 13.28 -7.24
CA PRO A 91 -15.66 13.23 -7.44
C PRO A 91 -15.97 13.57 -8.89
N LEU A 92 -16.52 12.57 -9.57
CA LEU A 92 -17.37 12.69 -10.74
C LEU A 92 -18.17 14.00 -10.71
N SER A 93 -17.85 14.93 -11.60
CA SER A 93 -18.78 15.96 -12.04
C SER A 93 -19.12 15.69 -13.49
N THR A 94 -20.15 14.85 -13.64
CA THR A 94 -21.21 14.89 -14.65
C THR A 94 -20.91 15.76 -15.88
N VAL A 95 -20.68 15.09 -17.01
CA VAL A 95 -20.82 15.72 -18.32
C VAL A 95 -22.30 16.12 -18.48
N SER A 96 -22.60 17.39 -18.26
CA SER A 96 -23.89 17.97 -18.61
C SER A 96 -23.89 18.19 -20.12
N VAL A 97 -24.48 17.25 -20.85
CA VAL A 97 -24.68 17.40 -22.29
C VAL A 97 -26.12 17.81 -22.60
N LYS A 98 -26.21 18.81 -23.48
CA LYS A 98 -27.29 19.25 -24.39
C LYS A 98 -28.22 20.38 -23.90
N PRO A 99 -28.73 21.24 -24.83
CA PRO A 99 -28.92 20.99 -26.26
C PRO A 99 -28.34 22.03 -27.24
N LEU A 100 -28.30 21.61 -28.52
CA LEU A 100 -28.00 22.42 -29.70
C LEU A 100 -28.84 23.70 -29.74
N SER A 101 -28.20 24.84 -29.97
CA SER A 101 -28.83 25.99 -30.61
C SER A 101 -28.00 26.33 -31.85
N TYR A 102 -28.52 25.93 -33.01
CA TYR A 102 -28.03 26.35 -34.31
C TYR A 102 -28.61 27.74 -34.58
N SER A 103 -27.76 28.75 -34.71
CA SER A 103 -28.11 30.00 -35.42
C SER A 103 -27.16 30.16 -36.60
N LEU A 104 -27.76 30.10 -37.79
CA LEU A 104 -27.17 30.34 -39.10
C LEU A 104 -27.01 31.86 -39.31
N PRO A 105 -25.94 32.35 -39.97
CA PRO A 105 -25.86 33.73 -40.41
C PRO A 105 -26.54 33.94 -41.78
N ASP A 106 -27.18 35.10 -41.96
CA ASP A 106 -27.30 35.78 -43.27
C ASP A 106 -26.47 37.07 -43.17
#